data_AF-A0A5R8MJZ4-F1
#
_entry.id   AF-A0A5R8MJZ4-F1
#
_cell.length_a   1.000
_cell.length_b   1.000
_cell.length_c   1.000
_cell.angle_alpha   90.00
_cell.angle_beta   90.00
_cell.angle_gamma   90.00
#
_symmetry.space_group_name_H-M   'P 1'
#
loop_
_entity.id
_entity.type
_entity.pdbx_description
1 polymer ?
#
loop_
_entity_poly.entity_id
_entity_poly.type
_entity_poly.pdbx_seq_one_letter_code
_entity_poly.pdbx_strand_id
1 'polypeptide(L)'
;MSRRPLHLLTPLAATLLMGTAAHGQEHGAHQHDHEAHGHDHEAHRHDRGHDHDRADAGLADLRLSAALTVEGIYHNRVSGDEGTPAGFGHGEGHDEGHDGHDDHGHEHGFDEGFNLGHSELMLRGQTSLFEGQAVVSLTEDDVSLEEAFVATRALPHDLRIKAGRFLSAIGYVNSRHPHAWDFIERPLVNEYLFGDHGLREDGVQLSWSPSPHTTLGTEWLQGDGERLSRFDDGGSEARDRGPRLVTIFAKQRTALGDGQTLDYGASAGVNR
;
A
#
# COMPACT_ATOMS: atom_id res chain seq x y z
N MET A 1 34.02 -20.25 32.21
CA MET A 1 32.65 -20.48 31.71
C MET A 1 32.56 -19.90 30.30
N SER A 2 31.88 -20.62 29.41
CA SER A 2 31.96 -20.52 27.95
C SER A 2 31.42 -19.19 27.41
N ARG A 3 32.19 -18.50 26.56
CA ARG A 3 31.71 -17.36 25.77
C ARG A 3 30.79 -17.90 24.67
N ARG A 4 29.48 -17.67 24.78
CA ARG A 4 28.55 -17.96 23.69
C ARG A 4 28.38 -16.70 22.83
N PRO A 5 28.43 -16.83 21.50
CA PRO A 5 28.25 -15.70 20.59
C PRO A 5 26.81 -15.19 20.62
N LEU A 6 26.66 -13.87 20.68
CA LEU A 6 25.39 -13.17 20.50
C LEU A 6 25.04 -13.24 19.01
N HIS A 7 24.01 -14.02 18.66
CA HIS A 7 23.48 -14.08 17.30
C HIS A 7 22.14 -13.36 17.28
N LEU A 8 22.17 -12.05 17.02
CA LEU A 8 20.98 -11.31 16.62
C LEU A 8 20.75 -11.67 15.14
N LEU A 9 19.75 -12.51 14.87
CA LEU A 9 19.36 -12.87 13.51
C LEU A 9 18.35 -11.84 13.02
N THR A 10 18.77 -11.09 12.00
CA THR A 10 17.98 -10.09 11.27
C THR A 10 16.77 -10.75 10.59
N PRO A 11 15.60 -10.10 10.52
CA PRO A 11 14.47 -10.62 9.74
C PRO A 11 14.86 -10.82 8.28
N LEU A 12 14.45 -11.96 7.71
CA LEU A 12 14.62 -12.30 6.30
C LEU A 12 13.28 -12.01 5.60
N ALA A 13 13.14 -10.82 5.03
CA ALA A 13 12.02 -10.52 4.14
C ALA A 13 12.27 -11.17 2.77
N ALA A 14 11.30 -11.95 2.27
CA ALA A 14 11.34 -12.52 0.93
C ALA A 14 10.15 -12.00 0.11
N THR A 15 10.43 -11.40 -1.04
CA THR A 15 9.42 -10.90 -1.99
C THR A 15 9.37 -11.81 -3.20
N LEU A 16 8.20 -12.39 -3.50
CA LEU A 16 7.96 -13.17 -4.71
C LEU A 16 7.14 -12.34 -5.71
N LEU A 17 7.72 -12.03 -6.86
CA LEU A 17 7.07 -11.27 -7.94
C LEU A 17 6.58 -12.25 -9.02
N MET A 18 5.26 -12.35 -9.21
CA MET A 18 4.67 -13.10 -10.33
C MET A 18 3.97 -12.14 -11.29
N GLY A 19 4.56 -11.97 -12.47
CA GLY A 19 3.99 -11.19 -13.57
C GLY A 19 3.56 -12.09 -14.72
N THR A 20 2.37 -11.88 -15.26
CA THR A 20 1.96 -12.49 -16.53
C THR A 20 2.38 -11.56 -17.68
N ALA A 21 3.24 -12.04 -18.56
CA ALA A 21 3.51 -11.36 -19.82
C ALA A 21 2.41 -11.76 -20.81
N ALA A 22 1.56 -10.81 -21.22
CA ALA A 22 0.64 -11.03 -22.33
C ALA A 22 1.49 -11.27 -23.61
N HIS A 23 1.47 -12.51 -24.10
CA HIS A 23 2.24 -12.98 -25.23
C HIS A 23 1.54 -12.52 -26.54
N GLY A 24 1.96 -11.39 -27.09
CA GLY A 24 1.58 -10.95 -28.43
C GLY A 24 2.49 -11.62 -29.46
N GLN A 25 2.03 -12.74 -30.03
CA GLN A 25 2.75 -13.50 -31.05
C GLN A 25 2.58 -12.80 -32.42
N GLU A 26 3.56 -11.98 -32.81
CA GLU A 26 3.66 -11.45 -34.18
C GLU A 26 4.00 -12.58 -35.15
N HIS A 27 3.01 -13.05 -35.91
CA HIS A 27 3.24 -13.95 -37.03
C HIS A 27 3.67 -13.15 -38.26
N GLY A 28 4.92 -13.37 -38.67
CA GLY A 28 5.50 -12.85 -39.90
C GLY A 28 4.70 -13.26 -41.13
N ALA A 29 4.43 -12.27 -41.97
CA ALA A 29 3.83 -12.45 -43.29
C ALA A 29 4.81 -13.20 -44.22
N HIS A 30 4.48 -14.45 -44.55
CA HIS A 30 5.04 -15.13 -45.72
C HIS A 30 4.02 -15.04 -46.86
N GLN A 31 4.34 -14.19 -47.83
CA GLN A 31 3.60 -14.01 -49.06
C GLN A 31 4.04 -15.11 -50.03
N HIS A 32 3.12 -16.02 -50.36
CA HIS A 32 3.26 -17.00 -51.43
C HIS A 32 2.28 -16.65 -52.55
N ASP A 33 2.84 -16.32 -53.71
CA ASP A 33 2.10 -16.15 -54.96
C ASP A 33 1.69 -17.53 -55.49
N HIS A 34 0.38 -17.74 -55.65
CA HIS A 34 -0.16 -18.77 -56.54
C HIS A 34 -1.39 -18.24 -57.27
N GLU A 35 -1.22 -17.99 -58.57
CA GLU A 35 -2.32 -17.91 -59.54
C GLU A 35 -2.99 -19.28 -59.69
N ALA A 36 -4.30 -19.34 -59.47
CA ALA A 36 -5.15 -20.38 -60.05
C ALA A 36 -6.60 -19.88 -60.19
N HIS A 37 -7.10 -19.99 -61.41
CA HIS A 37 -8.47 -19.70 -61.84
C HIS A 37 -9.52 -20.63 -61.21
N GLY A 38 -10.75 -20.13 -61.04
CA GLY A 38 -11.95 -20.97 -61.23
C GLY A 38 -13.15 -20.75 -60.28
N HIS A 39 -14.16 -20.06 -60.84
CA HIS A 39 -15.60 -20.24 -60.66
C HIS A 39 -16.33 -19.82 -59.37
N ASP A 40 -17.35 -18.99 -59.61
CA ASP A 40 -18.45 -18.59 -58.74
C ASP A 40 -19.23 -19.78 -58.17
N HIS A 41 -19.54 -19.73 -56.87
CA HIS A 41 -20.82 -20.21 -56.36
C HIS A 41 -21.24 -19.40 -55.13
N GLU A 42 -22.40 -18.77 -55.29
CA GLU A 42 -23.21 -18.10 -54.27
C GLU A 42 -23.67 -19.13 -53.22
N ALA A 43 -23.29 -18.93 -51.96
CA ALA A 43 -23.80 -19.71 -50.85
C ALA A 43 -24.20 -18.78 -49.70
N HIS A 44 -25.50 -18.55 -49.58
CA HIS A 44 -26.15 -17.98 -48.41
C HIS A 44 -25.67 -18.69 -47.13
N ARG A 45 -25.10 -17.93 -46.19
CA ARG A 45 -24.98 -18.36 -44.79
C ARG A 45 -25.62 -17.32 -43.88
N HIS A 46 -26.51 -17.83 -43.05
CA HIS A 46 -27.32 -17.09 -42.10
C HIS A 46 -26.46 -16.32 -41.10
N ASP A 47 -26.80 -15.04 -40.96
CA ASP A 47 -26.43 -14.19 -39.86
C ASP A 47 -26.92 -14.80 -38.53
N ARG A 48 -25.96 -15.20 -37.71
CA ARG A 48 -26.11 -15.31 -36.25
C ARG A 48 -24.89 -14.69 -35.61
N GLY A 49 -24.79 -13.36 -35.72
CA GLY A 49 -23.94 -12.56 -34.84
C GLY A 49 -24.41 -12.70 -33.38
N HIS A 50 -23.85 -13.67 -32.67
CA HIS A 50 -23.89 -13.68 -31.21
C HIS A 50 -22.71 -12.84 -30.69
N ASP A 51 -23.10 -11.81 -29.94
CA ASP A 51 -22.36 -10.71 -29.32
C ASP A 51 -21.28 -11.19 -28.32
N HIS A 52 -20.22 -11.85 -28.80
CA HIS A 52 -19.05 -12.25 -27.99
C HIS A 52 -17.84 -11.31 -28.15
N ASP A 53 -17.78 -10.50 -29.20
CA ASP A 53 -16.61 -9.66 -29.50
C ASP A 53 -16.43 -8.47 -28.55
N ARG A 54 -17.47 -8.06 -27.80
CA ARG A 54 -17.36 -6.91 -26.87
C ARG A 54 -16.67 -7.25 -25.55
N ALA A 55 -16.68 -8.51 -25.13
CA ALA A 55 -16.01 -8.92 -23.89
C ALA A 55 -14.50 -9.15 -24.09
N ASP A 56 -14.09 -9.59 -25.28
CA ASP A 56 -12.68 -9.87 -25.59
C ASP A 56 -11.84 -8.60 -25.75
N ALA A 57 -12.42 -7.50 -26.24
CA ALA A 57 -11.70 -6.24 -26.43
C ALA A 57 -11.24 -5.60 -25.11
N GLY A 58 -11.97 -5.80 -24.01
CA GLY A 58 -11.64 -5.24 -22.69
C GLY A 58 -10.54 -6.01 -21.94
N LEU A 59 -10.40 -7.32 -22.21
CA LEU A 59 -9.38 -8.16 -21.60
C LEU A 59 -8.04 -8.10 -22.34
N ALA A 60 -8.03 -7.74 -23.62
CA ALA A 60 -6.82 -7.66 -24.43
C ALA A 60 -5.81 -6.59 -23.94
N ASP A 61 -6.28 -5.52 -23.30
CA ASP A 61 -5.45 -4.42 -22.76
C ASP A 61 -5.20 -4.54 -21.25
N LEU A 62 -5.80 -5.54 -20.58
CA LEU A 62 -5.68 -5.72 -19.14
C LEU A 62 -4.36 -6.42 -18.79
N ARG A 63 -3.49 -5.73 -18.06
CA ARG A 63 -2.29 -6.32 -17.45
C ARG A 63 -2.50 -6.51 -15.97
N LEU A 64 -2.30 -7.75 -15.49
CA LEU A 64 -2.42 -8.12 -14.09
C LEU A 64 -1.07 -8.57 -13.53
N SER A 65 -0.78 -8.15 -12.30
CA SER A 65 0.36 -8.67 -11.53
C SER A 65 -0.02 -8.88 -10.07
N ALA A 66 0.64 -9.86 -9.45
CA ALA A 66 0.50 -10.13 -8.02
C ALA A 66 1.88 -10.22 -7.38
N ALA A 67 2.01 -9.72 -6.15
CA ALA A 67 3.21 -9.84 -5.34
C ALA A 67 2.81 -10.30 -3.94
N LEU A 68 3.54 -11.27 -3.40
CA LEU A 68 3.41 -11.70 -2.01
C LEU A 68 4.71 -11.38 -1.29
N THR A 69 4.59 -10.63 -0.20
CA THR A 69 5.65 -10.38 0.77
C THR A 69 5.34 -11.19 2.01
N VAL A 70 6.26 -12.05 2.43
CA VAL A 70 6.09 -12.87 3.64
C VAL A 70 7.09 -12.42 4.68
N GLU A 71 6.60 -12.17 5.89
CA GLU A 71 7.42 -11.90 7.06
C GLU A 71 7.42 -13.11 7.98
N GLY A 72 8.60 -13.69 8.21
CA GLY A 72 8.82 -14.74 9.19
C GLY A 72 9.79 -14.29 10.26
N ILE A 73 9.41 -14.47 11.53
CA ILE A 73 10.17 -13.99 12.68
C ILE A 73 10.47 -15.17 13.59
N TYR A 74 11.74 -15.36 13.94
CA TYR A 74 12.11 -16.32 14.98
C TYR A 74 12.34 -15.55 16.28
N HIS A 75 11.51 -15.82 17.29
CA HIS A 75 11.61 -15.20 18.60
C HIS A 75 12.04 -16.24 19.64
N ASN A 76 12.97 -15.89 20.52
CA ASN A 76 13.41 -16.75 21.60
C ASN A 76 13.79 -15.89 22.81
N ARG A 77 13.03 -16.03 23.90
CA ARG A 77 13.31 -15.31 25.14
C ARG A 77 14.35 -16.08 25.94
N VAL A 78 15.55 -15.51 26.08
CA VAL A 78 16.53 -16.05 27.02
C VAL A 78 16.13 -15.58 28.42
N SER A 79 15.46 -16.45 29.18
CA SER A 79 15.26 -16.22 30.61
C SER A 79 16.59 -16.37 31.34
N GLY A 80 17.16 -15.26 31.79
CA GLY A 80 18.19 -15.22 32.81
C GLY A 80 17.72 -14.30 33.92
N ASP A 81 18.10 -14.60 35.17
CA ASP A 81 18.02 -13.60 36.23
C ASP A 81 18.88 -12.41 35.79
N GLU A 82 18.24 -11.35 35.31
CA GLU A 82 18.90 -10.05 35.18
C GLU A 82 19.08 -9.53 36.60
N GLY A 83 20.19 -9.92 37.22
CA GLY A 83 20.62 -9.31 38.46
C GLY A 83 20.69 -7.81 38.21
N THR A 84 19.90 -7.04 38.96
CA THR A 84 19.99 -5.58 38.95
C THR A 84 21.46 -5.18 38.98
N PRO A 85 21.96 -4.34 38.04
CA PRO A 85 23.34 -3.91 38.07
C PRO A 85 23.64 -3.37 39.45
N ALA A 86 24.65 -3.94 40.11
CA ALA A 86 25.03 -3.53 41.46
C ALA A 86 25.30 -2.02 41.47
N GLY A 87 24.35 -1.23 41.99
CA GLY A 87 24.41 0.23 41.94
C GLY A 87 23.06 0.96 41.83
N PHE A 88 21.97 0.30 41.45
CA PHE A 88 20.63 0.94 41.33
C PHE A 88 19.57 0.41 42.32
N GLY A 89 19.99 -0.16 43.45
CA GLY A 89 19.08 -0.53 44.53
C GLY A 89 18.64 0.69 45.33
N HIS A 90 17.58 1.36 44.90
CA HIS A 90 16.81 2.21 45.81
C HIS A 90 15.88 1.33 46.65
N GLY A 91 15.89 1.61 47.96
CA GLY A 91 15.38 0.74 49.01
C GLY A 91 13.86 0.58 49.05
N GLU A 92 13.50 -0.43 49.85
CA GLU A 92 12.22 -0.71 50.51
C GLU A 92 11.01 0.17 50.16
N GLY A 93 9.95 -0.48 49.67
CA GLY A 93 8.60 0.05 49.82
C GLY A 93 7.56 -0.53 48.86
N HIS A 94 6.60 -1.24 49.45
CA HIS A 94 5.23 -1.44 48.97
C HIS A 94 4.99 -2.55 47.94
N ASP A 95 4.74 -3.72 48.51
CA ASP A 95 3.84 -4.76 48.01
C ASP A 95 2.42 -4.15 47.94
N GLU A 96 2.00 -3.71 46.76
CA GLU A 96 0.59 -3.44 46.45
C GLU A 96 0.24 -4.14 45.15
N GLY A 97 -0.47 -5.27 45.30
CA GLY A 97 -1.14 -5.94 44.21
C GLY A 97 -2.16 -5.00 43.57
N HIS A 98 -1.91 -4.65 42.31
CA HIS A 98 -2.91 -4.06 41.43
C HIS A 98 -3.45 -5.16 40.52
N ASP A 99 -4.42 -5.89 41.06
CA ASP A 99 -5.44 -6.55 40.26
C ASP A 99 -6.31 -5.46 39.61
N GLY A 100 -6.48 -5.55 38.29
CA GLY A 100 -7.56 -4.88 37.59
C GLY A 100 -7.15 -3.69 36.73
N HIS A 101 -6.69 -3.99 35.51
CA HIS A 101 -7.05 -3.18 34.35
C HIS A 101 -7.37 -4.11 33.18
N ASP A 102 -8.67 -4.39 33.03
CA ASP A 102 -9.25 -4.61 31.72
C ASP A 102 -8.95 -3.34 30.91
N ASP A 103 -7.95 -3.41 30.03
CA ASP A 103 -7.84 -2.45 28.94
C ASP A 103 -7.45 -3.20 27.66
N HIS A 104 -8.25 -2.99 26.64
CA HIS A 104 -8.22 -3.69 25.36
C HIS A 104 -7.01 -3.25 24.52
N GLY A 105 -5.82 -3.67 24.93
CA GLY A 105 -4.57 -3.47 24.19
C GLY A 105 -4.23 -4.72 23.38
N HIS A 106 -4.25 -4.61 22.06
CA HIS A 106 -3.74 -5.60 21.13
C HIS A 106 -2.21 -5.76 21.29
N GLU A 107 -1.76 -6.45 22.32
CA GLU A 107 -0.34 -6.79 22.50
C GLU A 107 -0.06 -8.15 21.83
N HIS A 108 0.20 -8.12 20.53
CA HIS A 108 0.69 -9.28 19.77
C HIS A 108 2.18 -9.50 20.07
N GLY A 109 2.50 -10.03 21.25
CA GLY A 109 3.85 -10.52 21.53
C GLY A 109 4.15 -11.78 20.70
N PHE A 110 5.37 -11.89 20.17
CA PHE A 110 5.79 -13.11 19.45
C PHE A 110 5.91 -14.31 20.40
N ASP A 111 5.42 -15.46 19.97
CA ASP A 111 5.62 -16.74 20.65
C ASP A 111 7.09 -17.19 20.57
N GLU A 112 7.51 -18.07 21.48
CA GLU A 112 8.82 -18.71 21.35
C GLU A 112 8.84 -19.65 20.13
N GLY A 113 9.79 -19.43 19.22
CA GLY A 113 9.96 -20.21 18.00
C GLY A 113 9.70 -19.37 16.75
N PHE A 114 9.18 -20.02 15.70
CA PHE A 114 8.84 -19.37 14.43
C PHE A 114 7.44 -18.77 14.50
N ASN A 115 7.34 -17.52 14.08
CA ASN A 115 6.12 -16.72 14.02
C ASN A 115 5.98 -16.16 12.60
N LEU A 116 4.75 -15.93 12.17
CA LEU A 116 4.47 -15.09 11.00
C LEU A 116 4.24 -13.66 11.48
N GLY A 117 4.98 -12.73 10.87
CA GLY A 117 4.76 -11.30 11.08
C GLY A 117 3.66 -10.77 10.17
N HIS A 118 3.82 -9.52 9.73
CA HIS A 118 2.91 -8.88 8.78
C HIS A 118 3.26 -9.30 7.35
N SER A 119 2.46 -10.20 6.77
CA SER A 119 2.57 -10.59 5.37
C SER A 119 1.60 -9.78 4.50
N GLU A 120 1.97 -9.46 3.27
CA GLU A 120 1.17 -8.62 2.37
C GLU A 120 0.98 -9.28 1.01
N LEU A 121 -0.28 -9.36 0.55
CA LEU A 121 -0.63 -9.69 -0.84
C LEU A 121 -1.01 -8.40 -1.57
N MET A 122 -0.22 -8.04 -2.57
CA MET A 122 -0.51 -6.92 -3.47
C MET A 122 -0.99 -7.44 -4.83
N LEU A 123 -2.16 -6.98 -5.24
CA LEU A 123 -2.73 -7.19 -6.57
C LEU A 123 -2.74 -5.86 -7.33
N ARG A 124 -2.31 -5.87 -8.59
CA ARG A 124 -2.37 -4.70 -9.47
C ARG A 124 -3.00 -5.08 -10.81
N GLY A 125 -3.81 -4.17 -11.32
CA GLY A 125 -4.37 -4.24 -12.66
C GLY A 125 -4.21 -2.91 -13.37
N GLN A 126 -3.93 -2.94 -14.66
CA GLN A 126 -3.85 -1.73 -15.47
C GLN A 126 -4.39 -1.97 -16.88
N THR A 127 -4.97 -0.90 -17.43
CA THR A 127 -5.42 -0.74 -18.81
C THR A 127 -4.85 0.58 -19.33
N SER A 128 -5.14 0.92 -20.57
CA SER A 128 -4.87 2.23 -21.18
C SER A 128 -5.50 3.40 -20.44
N LEU A 129 -6.64 3.19 -19.78
CA LEU A 129 -7.41 4.28 -19.14
C LEU A 129 -7.28 4.31 -17.62
N PHE A 130 -7.13 3.14 -16.99
CA PHE A 130 -7.19 2.98 -15.54
C PHE A 130 -6.09 2.07 -15.02
N GLU A 131 -5.69 2.31 -13.77
CA GLU A 131 -5.00 1.33 -12.94
C GLU A 131 -5.76 1.12 -11.65
N GLY A 132 -5.61 -0.06 -11.07
CA GLY A 132 -6.11 -0.39 -9.75
C GLY A 132 -5.08 -1.17 -8.96
N GLN A 133 -5.19 -1.05 -7.64
CA GLN A 133 -4.38 -1.79 -6.69
C GLN A 133 -5.26 -2.25 -5.54
N ALA A 134 -5.03 -3.47 -5.07
CA ALA A 134 -5.50 -3.95 -3.78
C ALA A 134 -4.29 -4.46 -2.98
N VAL A 135 -4.22 -4.12 -1.70
CA VAL A 135 -3.23 -4.62 -0.75
C VAL A 135 -3.99 -5.23 0.41
N VAL A 136 -3.73 -6.50 0.66
CA VAL A 136 -4.33 -7.27 1.75
C VAL A 136 -3.20 -7.64 2.71
N SER A 137 -3.37 -7.30 3.98
CA SER A 137 -2.49 -7.77 5.04
C SER A 137 -2.98 -9.10 5.59
N LEU A 138 -2.02 -9.93 5.97
CA LEU A 138 -2.19 -11.27 6.49
C LEU A 138 -1.31 -11.37 7.73
N THR A 139 -1.94 -11.56 8.88
CA THR A 139 -1.27 -11.93 10.13
C THR A 139 -1.71 -13.34 10.53
N GLU A 140 -1.21 -13.88 11.63
CA GLU A 140 -1.62 -15.21 12.11
C GLU A 140 -3.12 -15.28 12.44
N ASP A 141 -3.67 -14.16 12.94
CA ASP A 141 -5.04 -14.11 13.47
C ASP A 141 -6.00 -13.26 12.63
N ASP A 142 -5.50 -12.45 11.69
CA ASP A 142 -6.33 -11.47 10.97
C ASP A 142 -5.99 -11.37 9.47
N VAL A 143 -7.01 -10.98 8.70
CA VAL A 143 -6.90 -10.63 7.29
C VAL A 143 -7.60 -9.31 7.08
N SER A 144 -6.85 -8.28 6.68
CA SER A 144 -7.40 -6.94 6.55
C SER A 144 -7.10 -6.31 5.19
N LEU A 145 -8.02 -5.45 4.74
CA LEU A 145 -7.86 -4.70 3.50
C LEU A 145 -7.16 -3.36 3.81
N GLU A 146 -5.90 -3.29 3.44
CA GLU A 146 -5.05 -2.10 3.64
C GLU A 146 -5.42 -1.04 2.59
N GLU A 147 -5.22 -1.32 1.31
CA GLU A 147 -5.55 -0.41 0.21
C GLU A 147 -6.42 -1.10 -0.83
N ALA A 148 -7.34 -0.35 -1.44
CA ALA A 148 -8.15 -0.79 -2.57
C ALA A 148 -8.63 0.43 -3.34
N PHE A 149 -7.97 0.75 -4.45
CA PHE A 149 -8.31 1.93 -5.24
C PHE A 149 -8.23 1.69 -6.73
N VAL A 150 -8.89 2.57 -7.47
CA VAL A 150 -8.75 2.73 -8.91
C VAL A 150 -8.32 4.18 -9.20
N ALA A 151 -7.46 4.36 -10.19
CA ALA A 151 -7.00 5.65 -10.64
C ALA A 151 -6.99 5.76 -12.17
N THR A 152 -7.23 6.96 -12.67
CA THR A 152 -7.13 7.27 -14.10
C THR A 152 -5.67 7.37 -14.54
N ARG A 153 -5.38 7.02 -15.78
CA ARG A 153 -4.03 7.12 -16.39
C ARG A 153 -3.94 8.08 -17.57
N ALA A 154 -5.08 8.41 -18.19
CA ALA A 154 -5.13 9.10 -19.48
C ALA A 154 -5.94 10.40 -19.44
N LEU A 155 -6.06 11.06 -18.28
CA LEU A 155 -6.68 12.38 -18.25
C LEU A 155 -5.74 13.42 -18.89
N PRO A 156 -6.29 14.41 -19.60
CA PRO A 156 -5.50 15.51 -20.15
C PRO A 156 -4.75 16.30 -19.09
N HIS A 157 -3.68 16.99 -19.50
CA HIS A 157 -2.89 17.90 -18.67
C HIS A 157 -2.21 17.25 -17.46
N ASP A 158 -1.86 15.96 -17.55
CA ASP A 158 -1.20 15.21 -16.48
C ASP A 158 -2.01 15.23 -15.17
N LEU A 159 -3.34 15.29 -15.31
CA LEU A 159 -4.27 15.14 -14.20
C LEU A 159 -4.46 13.67 -13.89
N ARG A 160 -4.77 13.40 -12.62
CA ARG A 160 -5.09 12.06 -12.17
C ARG A 160 -6.14 12.11 -11.08
N ILE A 161 -7.17 11.29 -11.24
CA ILE A 161 -8.18 11.03 -10.22
C ILE A 161 -7.92 9.63 -9.68
N LYS A 162 -7.88 9.48 -8.35
CA LYS A 162 -7.79 8.21 -7.63
C LYS A 162 -8.95 8.12 -6.65
N ALA A 163 -9.64 6.99 -6.59
CA ALA A 163 -10.77 6.78 -5.68
C ALA A 163 -10.73 5.39 -5.05
N GLY A 164 -11.14 5.29 -3.78
CA GLY A 164 -11.14 4.07 -2.98
C GLY A 164 -10.41 4.26 -1.66
N ARG A 165 -9.90 3.16 -1.09
CA ARG A 165 -9.08 3.16 0.12
C ARG A 165 -7.60 3.30 -0.23
N PHE A 166 -6.93 4.31 0.30
CA PHE A 166 -5.51 4.52 0.03
C PHE A 166 -4.80 5.29 1.15
N LEU A 167 -3.47 5.18 1.19
CA LEU A 167 -2.63 6.06 2.00
C LEU A 167 -2.60 7.47 1.40
N SER A 168 -2.95 8.45 2.21
CA SER A 168 -2.87 9.87 1.90
C SER A 168 -1.46 10.26 1.44
N ALA A 169 -1.38 11.13 0.45
CA ALA A 169 -0.14 11.74 -0.02
C ALA A 169 0.36 12.87 0.89
N ILE A 170 -0.21 13.06 2.08
CA ILE A 170 0.28 14.00 3.09
C ILE A 170 1.74 13.68 3.49
N GLY A 171 2.58 14.70 3.55
CA GLY A 171 4.01 14.53 3.81
C GLY A 171 4.73 13.63 2.80
N TYR A 172 5.98 13.30 3.12
CA TYR A 172 6.77 12.39 2.31
C TYR A 172 6.48 10.93 2.68
N VAL A 173 6.55 10.59 3.97
CA VAL A 173 6.58 9.20 4.45
C VAL A 173 5.21 8.50 4.40
N ASN A 174 4.10 9.22 4.59
CA ASN A 174 2.79 8.60 4.80
C ASN A 174 2.34 7.67 3.65
N SER A 175 2.60 8.08 2.41
CA SER A 175 2.19 7.34 1.20
C SER A 175 3.12 6.17 0.83
N ARG A 176 3.95 5.70 1.76
CA ARG A 176 4.84 4.56 1.57
C ARG A 176 4.48 3.47 2.56
N HIS A 177 4.54 2.22 2.09
CA HIS A 177 4.45 1.04 2.93
C HIS A 177 5.76 0.81 3.70
N PRO A 178 5.73 0.13 4.86
CA PRO A 178 6.91 -0.07 5.70
C PRO A 178 8.10 -0.69 4.97
N HIS A 179 7.86 -1.62 4.06
CA HIS A 179 8.90 -2.26 3.25
C HIS A 179 9.66 -1.31 2.30
N ALA A 180 9.14 -0.09 2.09
CA ALA A 180 9.79 0.95 1.29
C ALA A 180 10.51 2.02 2.13
N TRP A 181 10.57 1.85 3.46
CA TRP A 181 11.30 2.74 4.35
C TRP A 181 12.71 2.24 4.61
N ASP A 182 13.62 3.18 4.88
CA ASP A 182 14.98 2.88 5.36
C ASP A 182 15.02 2.52 6.86
N PHE A 183 13.85 2.53 7.52
CA PHE A 183 13.66 2.33 8.95
C PHE A 183 12.72 1.15 9.18
N ILE A 184 12.89 0.50 10.34
CA ILE A 184 12.04 -0.62 10.77
C ILE A 184 10.62 -0.11 11.08
N GLU A 185 10.52 1.08 11.68
CA GLU A 185 9.26 1.67 12.12
C GLU A 185 8.99 3.03 11.45
N ARG A 186 7.72 3.44 11.47
CA ARG A 186 7.30 4.76 11.00
C ARG A 186 7.91 5.82 11.94
N PRO A 187 8.28 7.03 11.44
CA PRO A 187 8.74 8.09 12.33
C PRO A 187 7.67 8.41 13.39
N LEU A 188 8.06 8.50 14.67
CA LEU A 188 7.14 8.74 15.79
C LEU A 188 6.20 9.94 15.60
N VAL A 189 6.68 11.01 14.95
CA VAL A 189 5.84 12.19 14.65
C VAL A 189 4.71 11.83 13.67
N ASN A 190 4.98 10.97 12.69
CA ASN A 190 3.98 10.51 11.75
C ASN A 190 2.97 9.57 12.42
N GLU A 191 3.45 8.65 13.24
CA GLU A 191 2.60 7.75 14.03
C GLU A 191 1.69 8.53 14.98
N TYR A 192 2.23 9.51 15.71
CA TYR A 192 1.45 10.37 16.59
C TYR A 192 0.33 11.13 15.84
N LEU A 193 0.61 11.62 14.64
CA LEU A 193 -0.34 12.40 13.84
C LEU A 193 -1.34 11.52 13.08
N PHE A 194 -0.92 10.35 12.60
CA PHE A 194 -1.64 9.59 11.59
C PHE A 194 -1.98 8.15 12.01
N GLY A 195 -1.56 7.70 13.18
CA GLY A 195 -1.67 6.32 13.62
C GLY A 195 -0.58 5.42 13.06
N ASP A 196 -0.54 4.18 13.55
CA ASP A 196 0.48 3.17 13.25
C ASP A 196 0.46 2.80 11.76
N HIS A 197 -0.75 2.74 11.23
CA HIS A 197 -1.08 2.48 9.84
C HIS A 197 -0.92 3.70 8.92
N GLY A 198 -0.65 4.88 9.48
CA GLY A 198 -0.64 6.14 8.76
C GLY A 198 -2.03 6.59 8.34
N LEU A 199 -2.09 7.74 7.66
CA LEU A 199 -3.34 8.36 7.26
C LEU A 199 -3.88 7.61 6.05
N ARG A 200 -4.64 6.56 6.32
CA ARG A 200 -5.24 5.64 5.35
C ARG A 200 -6.74 5.74 5.44
N GLU A 201 -7.35 6.11 4.34
CA GLU A 201 -8.73 6.57 4.34
C GLU A 201 -9.43 6.18 3.05
N ASP A 202 -10.76 6.12 3.13
CA ASP A 202 -11.63 6.01 1.98
C ASP A 202 -11.89 7.41 1.41
N GLY A 203 -11.74 7.58 0.11
CA GLY A 203 -11.98 8.89 -0.47
C GLY A 203 -11.63 9.03 -1.95
N VAL A 204 -11.45 10.29 -2.35
CA VAL A 204 -11.05 10.69 -3.70
C VAL A 204 -9.86 11.62 -3.60
N GLN A 205 -8.88 11.42 -4.48
CA GLN A 205 -7.72 12.28 -4.66
C GLN A 205 -7.74 12.82 -6.09
N LEU A 206 -7.51 14.13 -6.22
CA LEU A 206 -7.14 14.77 -7.48
C LEU A 206 -5.66 15.18 -7.38
N SER A 207 -4.85 14.76 -8.33
CA SER A 207 -3.47 15.19 -8.46
C SER A 207 -3.16 15.73 -9.85
N TRP A 208 -2.16 16.61 -9.90
CA TRP A 208 -1.68 17.26 -11.10
C TRP A 208 -0.14 17.24 -11.08
N SER A 209 0.44 16.73 -12.17
CA SER A 209 1.89 16.66 -12.33
C SER A 209 2.33 17.46 -13.56
N PRO A 210 2.42 18.80 -13.47
CA PRO A 210 2.79 19.66 -14.61
C PRO A 210 4.22 19.43 -15.13
N SER A 211 5.04 18.74 -14.35
CA SER A 211 6.35 18.27 -14.75
C SER A 211 6.64 16.92 -14.08
N PRO A 212 7.60 16.12 -14.57
CA PRO A 212 8.01 14.88 -13.91
C PRO A 212 8.55 15.07 -12.48
N HIS A 213 8.80 16.31 -12.07
CA HIS A 213 9.43 16.65 -10.81
C HIS A 213 8.49 17.37 -9.84
N THR A 214 7.28 17.72 -10.27
CA THR A 214 6.33 18.51 -9.49
C THR A 214 5.04 17.73 -9.39
N THR A 215 4.47 17.62 -8.19
CA THR A 215 3.14 17.06 -8.00
C THR A 215 2.37 17.90 -7.00
N LEU A 216 1.18 18.32 -7.39
CA LEU A 216 0.21 19.00 -6.55
C LEU A 216 -1.00 18.10 -6.40
N GLY A 217 -1.71 18.20 -5.28
CA GLY A 217 -2.96 17.47 -5.15
C GLY A 217 -3.76 17.84 -3.93
N THR A 218 -4.99 17.35 -3.94
CA THR A 218 -5.96 17.48 -2.87
C THR A 218 -6.70 16.17 -2.71
N GLU A 219 -7.10 15.89 -1.48
CA GLU A 219 -7.80 14.66 -1.10
C GLU A 219 -9.04 15.01 -0.30
N TRP A 220 -10.12 14.30 -0.56
CA TRP A 220 -11.38 14.40 0.18
C TRP A 220 -11.68 13.01 0.73
N LEU A 221 -11.54 12.89 2.04
CA LEU A 221 -11.44 11.63 2.78
C LEU A 221 -12.60 11.53 3.76
N GLN A 222 -13.03 10.29 4.04
CA GLN A 222 -14.15 10.03 4.92
C GLN A 222 -13.88 10.50 6.35
N GLY A 223 -12.66 10.39 6.88
CA GLY A 223 -12.36 10.78 8.27
C GLY A 223 -12.94 9.79 9.27
N ASP A 224 -12.80 8.49 9.01
CA ASP A 224 -13.24 7.40 9.90
C ASP A 224 -12.08 6.62 10.55
N GLY A 225 -10.83 7.00 10.27
CA GLY A 225 -9.64 6.38 10.84
C GLY A 225 -9.21 6.94 12.21
N GLU A 226 -7.89 6.98 12.40
CA GLU A 226 -7.25 7.28 13.68
C GLU A 226 -6.66 8.71 13.73
N ARG A 227 -6.39 9.19 14.95
CA ARG A 227 -5.67 10.45 15.21
C ARG A 227 -6.23 11.63 14.40
N LEU A 228 -5.47 12.19 13.44
CA LEU A 228 -5.90 13.32 12.62
C LEU A 228 -7.18 13.04 11.82
N SER A 229 -7.43 11.78 11.44
CA SER A 229 -8.67 11.41 10.76
C SER A 229 -9.81 11.03 11.70
N ARG A 230 -9.54 10.80 12.99
CA ARG A 230 -10.59 10.46 13.96
C ARG A 230 -11.48 11.66 14.23
N PHE A 231 -12.75 11.52 13.88
CA PHE A 231 -13.81 12.44 14.24
C PHE A 231 -14.47 11.99 15.55
N ASP A 232 -13.82 12.21 16.70
CA ASP A 232 -14.53 12.21 17.98
C ASP A 232 -13.82 13.08 19.03
N ASP A 233 -14.62 13.92 19.70
CA ASP A 233 -14.29 14.88 20.78
C ASP A 233 -13.42 16.10 20.48
N GLY A 234 -13.84 16.94 19.51
CA GLY A 234 -13.37 18.34 19.47
C GLY A 234 -13.74 19.17 18.23
N GLY A 235 -14.18 18.53 17.15
CA GLY A 235 -14.65 19.20 15.94
C GLY A 235 -16.14 19.53 16.02
N SER A 236 -16.49 20.82 15.97
CA SER A 236 -17.88 21.27 15.88
C SER A 236 -18.47 20.88 14.53
N GLU A 237 -19.21 19.76 14.48
CA GLU A 237 -20.36 19.46 13.61
C GLU A 237 -20.43 17.95 13.30
N ALA A 238 -21.33 17.23 13.97
CA ALA A 238 -21.69 15.87 13.57
C ALA A 238 -22.27 15.91 12.14
N ARG A 239 -21.47 15.50 11.15
CA ARG A 239 -21.91 15.33 9.78
C ARG A 239 -22.12 13.85 9.49
N ASP A 240 -23.36 13.49 9.21
CA ASP A 240 -23.73 12.12 8.87
C ASP A 240 -23.25 11.70 7.45
N ARG A 241 -22.79 12.66 6.61
CA ARG A 241 -22.47 12.44 5.19
C ARG A 241 -21.39 13.39 4.68
N GLY A 242 -20.58 12.91 3.73
CA GLY A 242 -19.61 13.69 2.97
C GLY A 242 -18.18 13.62 3.53
N PRO A 243 -17.18 14.14 2.80
CA PRO A 243 -15.79 14.10 3.25
C PRO A 243 -15.59 14.97 4.49
N ARG A 244 -15.06 14.38 5.57
CA ARG A 244 -14.77 15.05 6.85
C ARG A 244 -13.30 15.44 6.99
N LEU A 245 -12.43 14.89 6.14
CA LEU A 245 -11.02 15.26 6.12
C LEU A 245 -10.63 15.72 4.71
N VAL A 246 -10.01 16.89 4.63
CA VAL A 246 -9.43 17.40 3.38
C VAL A 246 -7.94 17.59 3.57
N THR A 247 -7.13 17.00 2.69
CA THR A 247 -5.70 17.25 2.65
C THR A 247 -5.31 17.95 1.36
N ILE A 248 -4.25 18.74 1.42
CA ILE A 248 -3.57 19.31 0.26
C ILE A 248 -2.08 19.03 0.37
N PHE A 249 -1.43 18.83 -0.78
CA PHE A 249 0.00 18.60 -0.82
C PHE A 249 0.63 19.19 -2.08
N ALA A 250 1.88 19.58 -1.94
CA ALA A 250 2.78 19.99 -3.00
C ALA A 250 4.13 19.32 -2.78
N LYS A 251 4.63 18.62 -3.80
CA LYS A 251 5.89 17.89 -3.77
C LYS A 251 6.74 18.31 -4.96
N GLN A 252 8.02 18.55 -4.71
CA GLN A 252 9.01 18.95 -5.70
C GLN A 252 10.27 18.11 -5.52
N ARG A 253 10.79 17.62 -6.64
CA ARG A 253 12.13 17.06 -6.76
C ARG A 253 12.98 18.03 -7.56
N THR A 254 14.24 18.23 -7.19
CA THR A 254 15.19 18.97 -8.02
C THR A 254 16.52 18.24 -8.07
N ALA A 255 17.16 18.23 -9.22
CA ALA A 255 18.52 17.71 -9.35
C ALA A 255 19.50 18.77 -8.83
N LEU A 256 20.41 18.37 -7.96
CA LEU A 256 21.48 19.23 -7.44
C LEU A 256 22.77 19.13 -8.27
N GLY A 257 22.86 18.15 -9.17
CA GLY A 257 24.09 17.78 -9.88
C GLY A 257 24.70 16.49 -9.32
N ASP A 258 25.62 15.86 -10.06
CA ASP A 258 26.38 14.67 -9.62
C ASP A 258 25.52 13.48 -9.13
N GLY A 259 24.33 13.32 -9.72
CA GLY A 259 23.38 12.27 -9.34
C GLY A 259 22.62 12.53 -8.03
N GLN A 260 22.80 13.71 -7.42
CA GLN A 260 22.11 14.10 -6.20
C GLN A 260 20.75 14.74 -6.50
N THR A 261 19.76 14.43 -5.67
CA THR A 261 18.41 15.00 -5.75
C THR A 261 18.02 15.59 -4.41
N LEU A 262 17.33 16.74 -4.44
CA LEU A 262 16.65 17.33 -3.30
C LEU A 262 15.15 17.18 -3.48
N ASP A 263 14.53 16.45 -2.56
CA ASP A 263 13.08 16.32 -2.45
C ASP A 263 12.57 17.22 -1.34
N TYR A 264 11.60 18.07 -1.65
CA TYR A 264 10.96 18.96 -0.69
C TYR A 264 9.49 19.13 -1.02
N GLY A 265 8.71 19.60 -0.04
CA GLY A 265 7.28 19.77 -0.22
C GLY A 265 6.62 20.36 1.01
N ALA A 266 5.33 20.62 0.87
CA ALA A 266 4.48 21.08 1.94
C ALA A 266 3.14 20.35 1.84
N SER A 267 2.52 20.11 2.99
CA SER A 267 1.20 19.52 3.05
C SER A 267 0.44 20.02 4.26
N ALA A 268 -0.87 20.09 4.14
CA ALA A 268 -1.77 20.47 5.22
C ALA A 268 -3.01 19.60 5.17
N GLY A 269 -3.57 19.31 6.34
CA GLY A 269 -4.85 18.63 6.52
C GLY A 269 -5.77 19.51 7.34
N VAL A 270 -7.05 19.55 6.97
CA VAL A 270 -8.10 20.15 7.77
C VAL A 270 -9.21 19.13 7.96
N ASN A 271 -9.48 18.83 9.22
CA ASN A 271 -10.65 18.09 9.64
C ASN A 271 -11.84 19.08 9.70
N ARG A 272 -13.01 18.70 9.17
CA ARG A 272 -14.14 19.58 8.84
C ARG A 272 -15.50 19.01 9.21
#